data_AF-A0A143B611-F1
#
_entry.id   AF-A0A143B611-F1
#
_cell.length_a   1.000
_cell.length_b   1.000
_cell.length_c   1.000
_cell.angle_alpha   90.00
_cell.angle_beta   90.00
_cell.angle_gamma   90.00
#
_symmetry.space_group_name_H-M   'P 1'
#
loop_
_entity.id
_entity.type
_entity.pdbx_description
1 polymer ?
#
loop_
_entity_poly.entity_id
_entity_poly.type
_entity_poly.pdbx_seq_one_letter_code
_entity_poly.pdbx_strand_id
1 'polypeptide(L)'
;MNLLWLLMICISIVFAIVTGHLDAFTKALFDGAKAAVEVSLYLLGIVSLWLGITRILEDAGLIQRIAHLFRPLICRLFKTIPGDHPSITAITLNVLANLFGLGNAATPLGIQAMQKLETLNPEPGAITPEMMTFIVLNTASLQLIPFSVIGILASYGHPNPAVFVFPVLLATLISTMTALLVLGLFRKLCR
;
A
#
# COMPACT_ATOMS: atom_id res chain seq x y z
N MET A 1 1.83 -14.60 13.27
CA MET A 1 2.94 -14.39 12.31
C MET A 1 4.24 -15.02 12.83
N ASN A 2 4.67 -14.73 14.07
CA ASN A 2 5.91 -15.29 14.65
C ASN A 2 5.93 -16.82 14.71
N LEU A 3 4.80 -17.45 15.02
CA LEU A 3 4.69 -18.93 15.06
C LEU A 3 4.97 -19.57 13.69
N LEU A 4 4.51 -18.94 12.60
CA LEU A 4 4.65 -19.47 11.25
C LEU A 4 6.13 -19.45 10.81
N TRP A 5 6.83 -18.34 11.09
CA TRP A 5 8.27 -18.23 10.87
C TRP A 5 9.07 -19.25 11.67
N LEU A 6 8.74 -19.40 12.96
CA LEU A 6 9.40 -20.37 13.82
C LEU A 6 9.21 -21.80 13.32
N LEU A 7 7.99 -22.16 12.91
CA LEU A 7 7.72 -23.47 12.32
C LEU A 7 8.52 -23.69 11.03
N MET A 8 8.58 -22.71 10.12
CA MET A 8 9.36 -22.83 8.88
C MET A 8 10.85 -23.06 9.16
N ILE A 9 11.44 -22.33 10.12
CA ILE A 9 12.85 -22.47 10.49
C ILE A 9 13.09 -23.85 11.12
N CYS A 10 12.25 -24.27 12.07
CA CYS A 10 12.37 -25.58 12.72
C CYS A 10 12.27 -26.73 11.70
N ILE A 11 11.28 -26.69 10.80
CA ILE A 11 11.11 -27.70 9.75
C ILE A 11 12.33 -27.74 8.83
N SER A 12 12.87 -26.57 8.45
CA SER A 12 14.05 -26.48 7.58
C SER A 12 15.30 -27.10 8.23
N ILE A 13 15.49 -26.89 9.54
CA ILE A 13 16.59 -27.48 10.32
C ILE A 13 16.44 -29.00 10.38
N VAL A 14 15.26 -29.50 10.75
CA VAL A 14 15.00 -30.95 10.84
C VAL A 14 15.20 -31.61 9.49
N PHE A 15 14.71 -31.01 8.40
CA PHE A 15 14.89 -31.50 7.05
C PHE A 15 16.37 -31.55 6.63
N ALA A 16 17.16 -30.52 6.97
CA ALA A 16 18.59 -30.48 6.69
C ALA A 16 19.36 -31.57 7.46
N ILE A 17 18.97 -31.86 8.71
CA ILE A 17 19.54 -32.94 9.52
C ILE A 17 19.21 -34.30 8.89
N VAL A 18 17.95 -34.56 8.58
CA VAL A 18 17.48 -35.86 8.05
C VAL A 18 18.08 -36.15 6.67
N THR A 19 18.25 -35.13 5.83
CA THR A 19 18.84 -35.28 4.49
C THR A 19 20.37 -35.23 4.47
N GLY A 20 21.03 -34.91 5.60
CA GLY A 20 22.49 -34.78 5.69
C GLY A 20 23.08 -33.53 5.04
N HIS A 21 22.26 -32.52 4.71
CA HIS A 21 22.68 -31.30 3.99
C HIS A 21 22.88 -30.09 4.93
N LEU A 22 23.45 -30.30 6.13
CA LEU A 22 23.66 -29.26 7.14
C LEU A 22 24.60 -28.12 6.67
N ASP A 23 25.60 -28.44 5.87
CA ASP A 23 26.53 -27.44 5.33
C ASP A 23 25.83 -26.50 4.34
N ALA A 24 24.98 -27.05 3.46
CA ALA A 24 24.18 -26.27 2.53
C ALA A 24 23.16 -25.39 3.27
N PHE A 25 22.54 -25.90 4.33
CA PHE A 25 21.65 -25.11 5.20
C PHE A 25 22.39 -23.93 5.84
N THR A 26 23.56 -24.18 6.43
CA THR A 26 24.36 -23.15 7.09
C THR A 26 24.80 -22.08 6.10
N LYS A 27 25.25 -22.49 4.90
CA LYS A 27 25.61 -21.56 3.82
C LYS A 27 24.41 -20.69 3.39
N ALA A 28 23.24 -21.30 3.16
CA ALA A 28 22.02 -20.57 2.80
C ALA A 28 21.63 -19.52 3.86
N LEU A 29 21.86 -19.81 5.14
CA LEU A 29 21.63 -18.90 6.26
C LEU A 29 22.50 -17.64 6.14
N PHE A 30 23.81 -17.81 5.89
CA PHE A 30 24.74 -16.69 5.70
C PHE A 30 24.49 -15.92 4.39
N ASP A 31 24.21 -16.63 3.29
CA ASP A 31 23.88 -16.02 2.00
C ASP A 31 22.59 -15.18 2.12
N GLY A 32 21.57 -15.68 2.83
CA GLY A 32 20.35 -14.94 3.11
C GLY A 32 20.59 -13.70 3.97
N ALA A 33 21.44 -13.79 5.01
CA ALA A 33 21.79 -12.65 5.84
C ALA A 33 22.53 -11.56 5.03
N LYS A 34 23.47 -11.97 4.16
CA LYS A 34 24.19 -11.05 3.26
C LYS A 34 23.24 -10.36 2.28
N ALA A 35 22.39 -11.13 1.62
CA ALA A 35 21.39 -10.60 0.69
C ALA A 35 20.44 -9.60 1.38
N ALA A 36 20.03 -9.88 2.62
CA ALA A 36 19.18 -8.96 3.39
C ALA A 36 19.87 -7.60 3.62
N VAL A 37 21.17 -7.58 3.94
CA VAL A 37 21.94 -6.34 4.13
C VAL A 37 22.09 -5.58 2.81
N GLU A 38 22.47 -6.27 1.72
CA GLU A 38 22.64 -5.66 0.40
C GLU A 38 21.35 -5.02 -0.10
N VAL A 39 20.23 -5.75 -0.02
CA VAL A 39 18.90 -5.24 -0.39
C VAL A 39 18.50 -4.07 0.50
N SER A 40 18.78 -4.12 1.80
CA SER A 40 18.45 -3.02 2.72
C SER A 40 19.21 -1.73 2.39
N LEU A 41 20.52 -1.81 2.10
CA LEU A 41 21.32 -0.66 1.69
C LEU A 41 20.86 -0.06 0.36
N TYR A 42 20.52 -0.93 -0.60
CA TYR A 42 19.99 -0.51 -1.88
C TYR A 42 18.65 0.22 -1.73
N LEU A 43 17.71 -0.38 -0.98
CA LEU A 43 16.39 0.19 -0.73
C LEU A 43 16.49 1.50 0.04
N LEU A 44 17.42 1.62 1.00
CA LEU A 44 17.66 2.87 1.73
C LEU A 44 17.91 4.03 0.78
N GLY A 45 18.86 3.88 -0.15
CA GLY A 45 19.19 4.96 -1.10
C GLY A 45 18.00 5.37 -1.97
N ILE A 46 17.30 4.39 -2.54
CA ILE A 46 16.17 4.66 -3.45
C ILE A 46 14.97 5.26 -2.69
N VAL A 47 14.64 4.74 -1.51
CA VAL A 47 13.52 5.23 -0.69
C VAL A 47 13.83 6.63 -0.18
N SER A 48 15.06 6.90 0.28
CA SER A 48 15.47 8.25 0.72
C SER A 48 15.33 9.29 -0.40
N LEU A 49 15.75 8.96 -1.62
CA LEU A 49 15.58 9.84 -2.78
C LEU A 49 14.10 10.15 -3.04
N TRP A 50 13.25 9.12 -3.04
CA TRP A 50 11.82 9.29 -3.33
C TRP A 50 11.08 10.04 -2.22
N LEU A 51 11.40 9.77 -0.96
CA LEU A 51 10.85 10.54 0.16
C LEU A 51 11.28 12.01 0.08
N GLY A 52 12.52 12.29 -0.32
CA GLY A 52 13.00 13.66 -0.56
C GLY A 52 12.23 14.38 -1.66
N ILE A 53 12.07 13.76 -2.84
CA ILE A 53 11.27 14.31 -3.95
C ILE A 53 9.83 14.56 -3.51
N THR A 54 9.23 13.58 -2.83
CA THR A 54 7.87 13.69 -2.29
C THR A 54 7.72 14.87 -1.36
N ARG A 55 8.69 15.05 -0.46
CA ARG A 55 8.66 16.15 0.50
C ARG A 55 8.72 17.50 -0.20
N ILE A 56 9.54 17.62 -1.25
CA ILE A 56 9.57 18.82 -2.10
C ILE A 56 8.20 19.07 -2.76
N LEU A 57 7.52 18.03 -3.26
CA LEU A 57 6.18 18.18 -3.86
C LEU A 57 5.11 18.59 -2.82
N GLU A 58 5.23 18.09 -1.60
CA GLU A 58 4.36 18.45 -0.48
C GLU A 58 4.56 19.91 -0.06
N ASP A 59 5.82 20.32 0.14
CA ASP A 59 6.21 21.67 0.54
C ASP A 59 5.90 22.70 -0.57
N ALA A 60 5.98 22.29 -1.84
CA ALA A 60 5.57 23.09 -3.00
C ALA A 60 4.03 23.26 -3.12
N GLY A 61 3.24 22.59 -2.28
CA GLY A 61 1.78 22.64 -2.34
C GLY A 61 1.18 21.83 -3.50
N LEU A 62 1.99 21.04 -4.23
CA LEU A 62 1.52 20.31 -5.41
C LEU A 62 0.56 19.19 -5.03
N ILE A 63 0.84 18.49 -3.93
CA ILE A 63 -0.04 17.41 -3.42
C ILE A 63 -1.43 17.97 -3.10
N GLN A 64 -1.50 19.17 -2.49
CA GLN A 64 -2.75 19.84 -2.12
C GLN A 64 -3.51 20.33 -3.36
N ARG A 65 -2.80 20.83 -4.38
CA ARG A 65 -3.42 21.19 -5.68
C ARG A 65 -3.99 19.97 -6.40
N ILE A 66 -3.24 18.87 -6.44
CA ILE A 66 -3.72 17.61 -7.01
C ILE A 66 -4.91 17.07 -6.18
N ALA A 67 -4.86 17.18 -4.85
CA ALA A 67 -5.99 16.83 -3.99
C ALA A 67 -7.25 17.64 -4.34
N HIS A 68 -7.10 18.94 -4.61
CA HIS A 68 -8.22 19.78 -5.05
C HIS A 68 -8.79 19.33 -6.40
N LEU A 69 -7.93 18.92 -7.34
CA LEU A 69 -8.33 18.37 -8.64
C LEU A 69 -9.07 17.03 -8.51
N PHE A 70 -8.66 16.17 -7.57
CA PHE A 70 -9.27 14.87 -7.32
C PHE A 70 -10.50 14.92 -6.40
N ARG A 71 -10.70 16.02 -5.67
CA ARG A 71 -11.87 16.26 -4.81
C ARG A 71 -13.22 15.91 -5.47
N PRO A 72 -13.54 16.34 -6.71
CA PRO A 72 -14.82 15.98 -7.34
C PRO A 72 -15.01 14.48 -7.56
N LEU A 73 -13.93 13.73 -7.82
CA LEU A 73 -13.98 12.27 -7.95
C LEU A 73 -14.25 11.62 -6.59
N ILE A 74 -13.55 12.07 -5.54
CA ILE A 74 -13.73 11.57 -4.17
C ILE A 74 -15.13 11.91 -3.64
N CYS A 75 -15.63 13.14 -3.81
CA CYS A 75 -16.99 13.49 -3.41
C CYS A 75 -18.06 12.67 -4.14
N ARG A 76 -17.82 12.27 -5.40
CA ARG A 76 -18.72 11.36 -6.13
C ARG A 76 -18.69 9.93 -5.62
N LEU A 77 -17.54 9.47 -5.14
CA LEU A 77 -17.39 8.13 -4.56
C LEU A 77 -17.99 8.08 -3.13
N PHE A 78 -17.84 9.15 -2.36
CA PHE A 78 -18.31 9.30 -0.99
C PHE A 78 -19.51 10.25 -0.88
N LYS A 79 -20.58 9.97 -1.63
CA LYS A 79 -21.76 10.86 -1.76
C LYS A 79 -22.43 11.25 -0.44
N THR A 80 -22.34 10.39 0.58
CA THR A 80 -23.00 10.58 1.88
C THR A 80 -22.22 11.53 2.80
N ILE A 81 -20.98 11.87 2.45
CA ILE A 81 -20.14 12.77 3.24
C ILE A 81 -20.39 14.22 2.77
N PRO A 82 -20.62 15.18 3.69
CA PRO A 82 -20.67 16.59 3.33
C PRO A 82 -19.38 17.01 2.64
N GLY A 83 -19.47 17.69 1.48
CA GLY A 83 -18.30 18.00 0.66
C GLY A 83 -17.21 18.80 1.37
N ASP A 84 -17.59 19.62 2.35
CA ASP A 84 -16.68 20.45 3.16
C ASP A 84 -16.21 19.78 4.46
N HIS A 85 -16.59 18.52 4.69
CA HIS A 85 -16.16 17.79 5.87
C HIS A 85 -14.65 17.44 5.79
N PRO A 86 -13.87 17.56 6.89
CA PRO A 86 -12.45 17.25 6.91
C PRO A 86 -12.06 15.83 6.46
N SER A 87 -12.99 14.87 6.55
CA SER A 87 -12.78 13.50 6.07
C SER A 87 -12.52 13.46 4.56
N ILE A 88 -13.14 14.31 3.74
CA ILE A 88 -12.88 14.35 2.28
C ILE A 88 -11.42 14.68 2.01
N THR A 89 -10.87 15.69 2.68
CA THR A 89 -9.47 16.09 2.52
C THR A 89 -8.53 14.97 2.97
N ALA A 90 -8.77 14.37 4.14
CA ALA A 90 -7.95 13.28 4.66
C ALA A 90 -7.97 12.03 3.75
N ILE A 91 -9.15 11.63 3.26
CA ILE A 91 -9.32 10.54 2.30
C ILE A 91 -8.56 10.85 1.01
N THR A 92 -8.72 12.06 0.48
CA THR A 92 -8.07 12.46 -0.77
C THR A 92 -6.55 12.41 -0.63
N LEU A 93 -5.99 12.92 0.46
CA LEU A 93 -4.55 12.89 0.72
C LEU A 93 -4.04 11.45 0.87
N ASN A 94 -4.76 10.57 1.57
CA ASN A 94 -4.39 9.16 1.69
C ASN A 94 -4.42 8.45 0.33
N VAL A 95 -5.48 8.64 -0.47
CA VAL A 95 -5.59 8.03 -1.81
C VAL A 95 -4.47 8.51 -2.72
N LEU A 96 -4.13 9.80 -2.69
CA LEU A 96 -3.01 10.34 -3.45
C LEU A 96 -1.66 9.81 -2.94
N ALA A 97 -1.49 9.69 -1.62
CA ALA A 97 -0.29 9.09 -1.06
C ALA A 97 -0.12 7.65 -1.55
N ASN A 98 -1.19 6.85 -1.58
CA ASN A 98 -1.15 5.51 -2.19
C ASN A 98 -0.87 5.57 -3.70
N LEU A 99 -1.52 6.48 -4.43
CA LEU A 99 -1.36 6.63 -5.88
C LEU A 99 0.09 6.95 -6.29
N PHE A 100 0.78 7.77 -5.51
CA PHE A 100 2.18 8.13 -5.74
C PHE A 100 3.18 7.16 -5.09
N GLY A 101 2.72 6.07 -4.47
CA GLY A 101 3.60 5.08 -3.83
C GLY A 101 4.20 5.55 -2.50
N LEU A 102 3.61 6.57 -1.87
CA LEU A 102 4.04 7.18 -0.61
C LEU A 102 3.48 6.43 0.61
N GLY A 103 3.65 5.10 0.64
CA GLY A 103 3.04 4.23 1.64
C GLY A 103 3.33 4.64 3.10
N ASN A 104 4.50 5.22 3.36
CA ASN A 104 4.89 5.72 4.67
C ASN A 104 4.03 6.90 5.17
N ALA A 105 3.54 7.74 4.25
CA ALA A 105 2.59 8.82 4.55
C ALA A 105 1.14 8.35 4.47
N ALA A 106 0.84 7.34 3.64
CA ALA A 106 -0.51 6.86 3.44
C ALA A 106 -1.14 6.30 4.72
N THR A 107 -0.42 5.49 5.50
CA THR A 107 -0.94 4.88 6.73
C THR A 107 -1.39 5.90 7.79
N PRO A 108 -0.59 6.90 8.21
CA PRO A 108 -1.05 7.89 9.19
C PRO A 108 -2.19 8.76 8.65
N LEU A 109 -2.18 9.10 7.35
CA LEU A 109 -3.30 9.80 6.71
C LEU A 109 -4.57 8.95 6.68
N GLY A 110 -4.43 7.63 6.51
CA GLY A 110 -5.54 6.69 6.51
C GLY A 110 -6.18 6.51 7.88
N ILE A 111 -5.37 6.45 8.94
CA ILE A 111 -5.87 6.45 10.32
C ILE A 111 -6.64 7.75 10.60
N GLN A 112 -6.08 8.91 10.22
CA GLN A 112 -6.80 10.19 10.36
C GLN A 112 -8.11 10.20 9.57
N ALA A 113 -8.12 9.69 8.34
CA ALA A 113 -9.32 9.58 7.53
C ALA A 113 -10.40 8.72 8.22
N MET A 114 -10.02 7.56 8.76
CA MET A 114 -10.93 6.69 9.52
C MET A 114 -11.48 7.36 10.77
N GLN A 115 -10.63 8.06 11.55
CA GLN A 115 -11.07 8.83 12.72
C GLN A 115 -12.05 9.95 12.34
N LYS A 116 -11.84 10.63 11.20
CA LYS A 116 -12.77 11.65 10.69
C LYS A 116 -14.05 11.06 10.10
N LEU A 117 -14.02 9.83 9.58
CA LEU A 117 -15.24 9.13 9.18
C LEU A 117 -16.05 8.70 10.40
N GLU A 118 -15.38 8.35 11.50
CA GLU A 118 -16.02 7.94 12.76
C GLU A 118 -16.83 9.07 13.39
N THR A 119 -16.44 10.34 13.21
CA THR A 119 -17.24 11.48 13.71
C THR A 119 -18.58 11.65 12.99
N LEU A 120 -18.76 11.01 11.83
CA LEU A 120 -20.01 10.98 11.08
C LEU A 120 -20.78 9.68 11.29
N ASN A 121 -20.28 8.79 12.15
CA ASN A 121 -20.86 7.48 12.38
C ASN A 121 -22.07 7.59 13.31
N PRO A 122 -23.28 7.17 12.87
CA PRO A 122 -24.45 7.15 13.73
C PRO A 122 -24.33 6.13 14.88
N GLU A 123 -23.52 5.07 14.70
CA GLU A 123 -23.28 4.02 15.69
C GLU A 123 -21.77 3.86 15.93
N PRO A 124 -21.21 4.54 16.96
CA PRO A 124 -19.78 4.48 17.23
C PRO A 124 -19.28 3.04 17.40
N GLY A 125 -18.19 2.70 16.71
CA GLY A 125 -17.61 1.36 16.66
C GLY A 125 -18.19 0.43 15.58
N ALA A 126 -19.32 0.78 14.94
CA ALA A 126 -19.85 0.05 13.79
C ALA A 126 -19.21 0.54 12.48
N ILE A 127 -18.93 -0.34 11.53
CA ILE A 127 -18.34 0.09 10.25
C ILE A 127 -19.42 0.73 9.36
N THR A 128 -19.21 1.99 8.96
CA THR A 128 -20.09 2.67 8.00
C THR A 128 -19.77 2.27 6.55
N PRO A 129 -20.72 2.45 5.62
CA PRO A 129 -20.46 2.17 4.22
C PRO A 129 -19.35 3.01 3.57
N GLU A 130 -19.14 4.23 4.05
CA GLU A 130 -18.06 5.11 3.67
C GLU A 130 -16.72 4.53 4.14
N MET A 131 -16.64 4.05 5.37
CA MET A 131 -15.47 3.33 5.87
C MET A 131 -15.17 2.07 5.05
N MET A 132 -16.18 1.26 4.69
CA MET A 132 -15.98 0.11 3.81
C MET A 132 -15.40 0.52 2.46
N THR A 133 -15.94 1.59 1.86
CA THR A 133 -15.46 2.11 0.57
C THR A 133 -14.01 2.57 0.67
N PHE A 134 -13.65 3.25 1.77
CA PHE A 134 -12.29 3.71 2.02
C PHE A 134 -11.29 2.56 2.22
N ILE A 135 -11.70 1.53 2.98
CA ILE A 135 -10.89 0.31 3.19
C ILE A 135 -10.68 -0.43 1.87
N VAL A 136 -11.72 -0.61 1.07
CA VAL A 136 -11.62 -1.26 -0.24
C VAL A 136 -10.68 -0.50 -1.16
N LEU A 137 -10.78 0.82 -1.20
CA LEU A 137 -9.92 1.67 -2.03
C LEU A 137 -8.44 1.58 -1.61
N ASN A 138 -8.16 1.58 -0.31
CA ASN A 138 -6.80 1.39 0.22
C ASN A 138 -6.26 -0.02 -0.03
N THR A 139 -7.11 -1.04 0.12
CA THR A 139 -6.72 -2.45 -0.08
C THR A 139 -6.39 -2.74 -1.54
N ALA A 140 -7.16 -2.16 -2.47
CA ALA A 140 -6.91 -2.31 -3.90
C ALA A 140 -5.60 -1.62 -4.34
N SER A 141 -5.08 -0.70 -3.52
CA SER A 141 -3.74 -0.10 -3.60
C SER A 141 -3.33 0.32 -5.02
N LEU A 142 -4.18 1.16 -5.63
CA LEU A 142 -3.91 1.70 -6.96
C LEU A 142 -2.67 2.59 -6.93
N GLN A 143 -1.64 2.22 -7.69
CA GLN A 143 -0.38 2.95 -7.78
C GLN A 143 -0.12 3.38 -9.22
N LEU A 144 0.09 4.68 -9.43
CA LEU A 144 0.52 5.24 -10.71
C LEU A 144 1.97 4.85 -10.99
N ILE A 145 2.82 4.96 -9.96
CA ILE A 145 4.24 4.62 -10.05
C ILE A 145 4.63 3.78 -8.82
N PRO A 146 4.79 2.45 -8.98
CA PRO A 146 5.15 1.53 -7.91
C PRO A 146 6.66 1.55 -7.60
N PHE A 147 7.16 2.67 -7.08
CA PHE A 147 8.60 2.91 -6.84
C PHE A 147 9.30 1.81 -6.03
N SER A 148 8.65 1.27 -5.01
CA SER A 148 9.22 0.20 -4.17
C SER A 148 9.54 -1.06 -4.98
N VAL A 149 8.63 -1.45 -5.89
CA VAL A 149 8.82 -2.63 -6.74
C VAL A 149 9.87 -2.35 -7.81
N ILE A 150 9.94 -1.12 -8.33
CA ILE A 150 11.02 -0.69 -9.26
C ILE A 150 12.38 -0.85 -8.57
N GLY A 151 12.49 -0.40 -7.32
CA GLY A 151 13.70 -0.55 -6.52
C GLY A 151 14.07 -2.02 -6.32
N ILE A 152 13.12 -2.87 -5.94
CA ILE A 152 13.40 -4.32 -5.80
C ILE A 152 13.88 -4.91 -7.12
N LEU A 153 13.21 -4.68 -8.25
CA LEU A 153 13.66 -5.27 -9.52
C LEU A 153 15.03 -4.76 -9.96
N ALA A 154 15.30 -3.48 -9.71
CA ALA A 154 16.60 -2.90 -9.98
C ALA A 154 17.70 -3.50 -9.08
N SER A 155 17.40 -3.83 -7.81
CA SER A 155 18.34 -4.52 -6.92
C SER A 155 18.65 -5.95 -7.37
N TYR A 156 17.69 -6.61 -8.03
CA TYR A 156 17.87 -7.93 -8.64
C TYR A 156 18.48 -7.88 -10.06
N GLY A 157 18.90 -6.69 -10.53
CA GLY A 157 19.63 -6.54 -11.80
C GLY A 157 18.75 -6.55 -13.05
N HIS A 158 17.44 -6.30 -12.93
CA HIS A 158 16.57 -6.25 -14.10
C HIS A 158 16.96 -5.09 -15.04
N PRO A 159 17.12 -5.31 -16.37
CA PRO A 159 17.65 -4.29 -17.29
C PRO A 159 16.67 -3.13 -17.55
N ASN A 160 15.37 -3.37 -17.36
CA ASN A 160 14.34 -2.33 -17.41
C ASN A 160 13.38 -2.46 -16.23
N PRO A 161 13.75 -2.00 -15.03
CA PRO A 161 12.92 -2.14 -13.83
C PRO A 161 11.57 -1.46 -13.95
N ALA A 162 11.39 -0.47 -14.85
CA ALA A 162 10.11 0.22 -15.02
C ALA A 162 9.12 -0.50 -15.96
N VAL A 163 9.50 -1.63 -16.58
CA VAL A 163 8.67 -2.32 -17.58
C VAL A 163 7.29 -2.75 -17.03
N PHE A 164 7.21 -3.05 -15.74
CA PHE A 164 5.99 -3.55 -15.11
C PHE A 164 5.00 -2.46 -14.69
N VAL A 165 5.38 -1.18 -14.77
CA VAL A 165 4.55 -0.05 -14.29
C VAL A 165 3.18 -0.06 -14.99
N PHE A 166 3.17 -0.20 -16.31
CA PHE A 166 1.92 -0.19 -17.08
C PHE A 166 1.05 -1.44 -16.82
N PRO A 167 1.58 -2.68 -16.87
CA PRO A 167 0.82 -3.86 -16.45
C PRO A 167 0.24 -3.78 -15.03
N VAL A 168 1.01 -3.29 -14.05
CA VAL A 168 0.54 -3.16 -12.67
C VAL A 168 -0.53 -2.08 -12.53
N LEU A 169 -0.38 -0.96 -13.23
CA LEU A 169 -1.41 0.08 -13.25
C LEU A 169 -2.74 -0.48 -13.79
N LEU A 170 -2.70 -1.23 -14.90
CA LEU A 170 -3.91 -1.86 -15.45
C LEU A 170 -4.50 -2.92 -14.51
N ALA A 171 -3.66 -3.78 -13.93
CA ALA A 171 -4.11 -4.81 -13.01
C ALA A 171 -4.76 -4.20 -11.75
N THR A 172 -4.15 -3.17 -11.17
CA THR A 172 -4.68 -2.48 -9.98
C THR A 172 -5.93 -1.66 -10.31
N LEU A 173 -6.02 -1.05 -11.50
CA LEU A 173 -7.26 -0.41 -12.00
C LEU A 173 -8.41 -1.41 -12.07
N ILE A 174 -8.19 -2.56 -12.72
CA ILE A 174 -9.21 -3.61 -12.84
C ILE A 174 -9.61 -4.15 -11.47
N SER A 175 -8.63 -4.42 -10.60
CA SER A 175 -8.86 -4.87 -9.21
C SER A 175 -9.69 -3.85 -8.43
N THR A 176 -9.33 -2.57 -8.49
CA THR A 176 -10.04 -1.48 -7.80
C THR A 176 -11.49 -1.37 -8.31
N MET A 177 -11.69 -1.38 -9.62
CA MET A 177 -13.02 -1.32 -10.23
C MET A 177 -13.86 -2.53 -9.82
N THR A 178 -13.29 -3.74 -9.85
CA THR A 178 -13.97 -4.98 -9.46
C THR A 178 -14.35 -4.93 -7.98
N ALA A 179 -13.45 -4.51 -7.11
CA ALA A 179 -13.70 -4.44 -5.67
C ALA A 179 -14.80 -3.42 -5.33
N LEU A 180 -14.81 -2.26 -5.99
CA LEU A 180 -15.88 -1.26 -5.84
C LEU A 180 -17.23 -1.75 -6.36
N LEU A 181 -17.24 -2.49 -7.49
CA LEU A 181 -18.45 -3.10 -8.04
C LEU A 181 -19.02 -4.16 -7.10
N VAL A 182 -18.18 -5.05 -6.58
CA VAL A 182 -18.58 -6.09 -5.63
C VAL A 182 -19.13 -5.46 -4.35
N LEU A 183 -18.45 -4.45 -3.79
CA LEU A 183 -18.96 -3.71 -2.63
C LEU A 183 -20.32 -3.06 -2.92
N GLY A 184 -20.47 -2.45 -4.10
CA GLY A 184 -21.73 -1.85 -4.53
C GLY A 184 -22.86 -2.87 -4.67
N LEU A 185 -22.57 -4.07 -5.20
CA LEU A 185 -23.52 -5.17 -5.31
C LEU A 185 -23.93 -5.67 -3.92
N PHE A 186 -22.96 -5.91 -3.04
CA PHE A 186 -23.21 -6.39 -1.67
C PHE A 186 -24.06 -5.39 -0.87
N ARG A 187 -23.81 -4.08 -1.02
CA ARG A 187 -24.63 -3.02 -0.42
C ARG A 187 -26.07 -2.99 -0.91
N LYS A 188 -26.35 -3.44 -2.14
CA LYS A 188 -27.72 -3.56 -2.66
C LYS A 188 -28.41 -4.84 -2.20
N LEU A 189 -27.64 -5.92 -2.00
CA LEU A 189 -28.17 -7.24 -1.63
C LEU A 189 -28.43 -7.36 -0.12
N CYS A 190 -27.61 -6.73 0.71
CA CYS A 190 -27.68 -6.78 2.17
C CYS A 190 -28.38 -5.54 2.79
N ARG A 191 -29.00 -4.70 1.95
CA ARG A 191 -29.94 -3.66 2.38
C ARG A 191 -31.37 -4.21 2.34
#